data_AF-A0A9P6E0N2-F1
#
_entry.id   AF-A0A9P6E0N2-F1
#
_cell.length_a   1.000
_cell.length_b   1.000
_cell.length_c   1.000
_cell.angle_alpha   90.00
_cell.angle_beta   90.00
_cell.angle_gamma   90.00
#
_symmetry.space_group_name_H-M   'P 1'
#
loop_
_entity.id
_entity.type
_entity.pdbx_description
1 polymer ?
#
loop_
_entity_poly.entity_id
_entity_poly.type
_entity_poly.pdbx_seq_one_letter_code
_entity_poly.pdbx_strand_id
1 'polypeptide(L)'
;EELAFLRAGVAPISACPNEIIARILLVAYTSGLDEAGDPTEILLCISQARTLLSSTRLVSPLWRAVAISLTQLWARIHVEWNRKQRTLWLERSGTRPLDVYLTVDSRPPERWEPAGDIVGERDLFLHSSRWRSLSIRNPGGRIAGEFLRRVTRSIDLKSLESLKIWFGIAAPQLARYECGGPAPRSG
;
A
#
# COMPACT_ATOMS: atom_id res chain seq x y z
N GLU A 1 36.78 -21.59 -11.92
CA GLU A 1 35.99 -20.75 -12.85
C GLU A 1 35.40 -19.50 -12.18
N GLU A 2 35.12 -19.49 -10.86
CA GLU A 2 34.59 -18.31 -10.13
C GLU A 2 35.44 -17.01 -10.22
N LEU A 3 36.75 -17.13 -10.42
CA LEU A 3 37.65 -15.96 -10.47
C LEU A 3 37.69 -15.25 -11.84
N ALA A 4 37.09 -15.81 -12.89
CA ALA A 4 37.00 -15.15 -14.20
C ALA A 4 35.97 -14.00 -14.20
N PHE A 5 34.95 -14.08 -13.34
CA PHE A 5 33.86 -13.10 -13.27
C PHE A 5 34.32 -11.73 -12.78
N LEU A 6 35.33 -11.68 -11.91
CA LEU A 6 35.87 -10.43 -11.36
C LEU A 6 36.71 -9.62 -12.35
N ARG A 7 37.16 -10.21 -13.47
CA ARG A 7 37.99 -9.52 -14.47
C ARG A 7 37.19 -8.66 -15.46
N ALA A 8 35.87 -8.81 -15.52
CA ALA A 8 35.02 -8.07 -16.47
C ALA A 8 34.51 -6.72 -15.93
N GLY A 9 34.77 -6.36 -14.67
CA GLY A 9 34.30 -5.09 -14.09
C GLY A 9 32.78 -4.96 -13.97
N VAL A 10 32.03 -6.03 -14.26
CA VAL A 10 30.57 -6.06 -14.13
C VAL A 10 30.24 -6.44 -12.69
N ALA A 11 29.56 -5.55 -11.96
CA ALA A 11 29.08 -5.86 -10.63
C ALA A 11 28.22 -7.15 -10.67
N PRO A 12 28.44 -8.13 -9.77
CA PRO A 12 27.71 -9.41 -9.78
C PRO A 12 26.19 -9.26 -9.82
N ILE A 13 25.67 -8.17 -9.25
CA ILE A 13 24.24 -7.84 -9.21
C ILE A 13 23.63 -7.56 -10.60
N SER A 14 24.46 -7.19 -11.59
CA SER A 14 24.03 -6.95 -12.97
C SER A 14 23.85 -8.23 -13.78
N ALA A 15 24.39 -9.36 -13.31
CA ALA A 15 24.20 -10.69 -13.91
C ALA A 15 23.01 -11.45 -13.31
N CYS A 16 22.29 -10.85 -12.34
CA CYS A 16 21.16 -11.47 -11.68
C CYS A 16 19.97 -11.58 -12.66
N PRO A 17 19.36 -12.77 -12.84
CA PRO A 17 18.17 -12.94 -13.68
C PRO A 17 17.00 -12.07 -13.19
N ASN A 18 16.18 -11.59 -14.12
CA ASN A 18 15.05 -10.71 -13.82
C ASN A 18 14.07 -11.35 -12.82
N GLU A 19 13.89 -12.66 -12.88
CA GLU A 19 13.01 -13.44 -12.02
C GLU A 19 13.50 -13.44 -10.56
N ILE A 20 14.81 -13.47 -10.36
CA ILE A 20 15.43 -13.44 -9.04
C ILE A 20 15.33 -12.02 -8.46
N ILE A 21 15.63 -11.00 -9.26
CA ILE A 21 15.42 -9.59 -8.88
C ILE A 21 13.96 -9.37 -8.48
N ALA A 22 13.02 -9.87 -9.28
CA ALA A 22 11.60 -9.76 -9.00
C ALA A 22 11.22 -10.42 -7.67
N ARG A 23 11.70 -11.65 -7.41
CA ARG A 23 11.46 -12.33 -6.13
C ARG A 23 12.04 -11.56 -4.95
N ILE A 24 13.25 -11.04 -5.07
CA ILE A 24 13.86 -10.23 -4.00
C ILE A 24 13.01 -9.00 -3.71
N LEU A 25 12.60 -8.26 -4.76
CA LEU A 25 11.76 -7.08 -4.60
C LEU A 25 10.42 -7.42 -3.94
N LEU A 26 9.83 -8.56 -4.30
CA LEU A 26 8.57 -9.00 -3.72
C LEU A 26 8.71 -9.40 -2.27
N VAL A 27 9.73 -10.19 -1.92
CA VAL A 27 9.99 -10.60 -0.55
C VAL A 27 10.32 -9.39 0.34
N ALA A 28 11.18 -8.49 -0.13
CA ALA A 28 11.50 -7.26 0.58
C ALA A 28 10.26 -6.37 0.78
N TYR A 29 9.35 -6.39 -0.19
CA TYR A 29 8.09 -5.69 -0.09
C TYR A 29 7.13 -6.37 0.90
N THR A 30 6.92 -7.69 0.83
CA THR A 30 6.00 -8.48 1.66
C THR A 30 6.43 -8.59 3.12
N SER A 31 7.73 -8.74 3.38
CA SER A 31 8.25 -9.00 4.73
C SER A 31 8.06 -7.83 5.70
N GLY A 32 7.87 -6.60 5.19
CA GLY A 32 7.49 -5.46 6.02
C GLY A 32 6.00 -5.42 6.38
N LEU A 33 5.15 -6.31 5.87
CA LEU A 33 3.70 -6.08 5.88
C LEU A 33 2.92 -7.05 6.74
N ASP A 34 3.43 -8.25 6.96
CA ASP A 34 2.69 -9.32 7.66
C ASP A 34 2.85 -9.26 9.19
N GLU A 35 3.90 -8.64 9.72
CA GLU A 35 4.13 -8.56 11.18
C GLU A 35 3.52 -7.32 11.85
N ALA A 36 3.03 -6.35 11.08
CA ALA A 36 2.63 -5.05 11.60
C ALA A 36 1.23 -5.08 12.26
N GLY A 37 1.11 -5.80 13.37
CA GLY A 37 0.11 -5.54 14.40
C GLY A 37 0.36 -4.21 15.11
N ASP A 38 1.58 -3.67 15.03
CA ASP A 38 1.97 -2.41 15.68
C ASP A 38 1.78 -1.17 14.76
N PRO A 39 1.11 -0.11 15.23
CA PRO A 39 1.13 1.26 14.68
C PRO A 39 2.38 1.74 13.94
N THR A 40 3.53 1.45 14.52
CA THR A 40 4.81 2.09 14.23
C THR A 40 5.52 1.36 13.10
N GLU A 41 5.30 0.04 13.03
CA GLU A 41 5.84 -0.84 12.01
C GLU A 41 5.18 -0.62 10.65
N ILE A 42 3.87 -0.33 10.61
CA ILE A 42 3.19 0.02 9.34
C ILE A 42 3.81 1.29 8.74
N LEU A 43 4.00 2.34 9.54
CA LEU A 43 4.62 3.59 9.08
C LEU A 43 6.09 3.38 8.67
N LEU A 44 6.83 2.52 9.39
CA LEU A 44 8.17 2.11 9.01
C LEU A 44 8.15 1.38 7.66
N CYS A 45 7.20 0.48 7.44
CA CYS A 45 7.14 -0.32 6.22
C CYS A 45 6.64 0.47 5.01
N ILE A 46 5.78 1.48 5.22
CA ILE A 46 5.45 2.49 4.22
C ILE A 46 6.69 3.29 3.85
N SER A 47 7.46 3.72 4.86
CA SER A 47 8.70 4.45 4.66
C SER A 47 9.74 3.58 3.93
N GLN A 48 9.83 2.29 4.25
CA GLN A 48 10.77 1.33 3.68
C GLN A 48 10.36 0.94 2.26
N ALA A 49 9.09 0.67 1.96
CA ALA A 49 8.63 0.41 0.59
C ALA A 49 8.83 1.63 -0.32
N ARG A 50 8.55 2.83 0.22
CA ARG A 50 8.84 4.10 -0.47
C ARG A 50 10.34 4.29 -0.68
N THR A 51 11.15 3.97 0.32
CA THR A 51 12.62 4.06 0.24
C THR A 51 13.19 3.01 -0.70
N LEU A 52 12.70 1.77 -0.70
CA LEU A 52 13.09 0.67 -1.60
C LEU A 52 12.77 1.01 -3.06
N LEU A 53 11.57 1.49 -3.37
CA LEU A 53 11.21 1.85 -4.75
C LEU A 53 11.88 3.15 -5.21
N SER A 54 12.24 4.04 -4.28
CA SER A 54 13.03 5.23 -4.58
C SER A 54 14.53 4.90 -4.71
N SER A 55 15.04 3.95 -3.93
CA SER A 55 16.44 3.51 -3.91
C SER A 55 16.74 2.49 -4.99
N THR A 56 15.78 1.72 -5.49
CA THR A 56 15.95 0.92 -6.73
C THR A 56 16.22 1.80 -7.95
N ARG A 57 15.83 3.09 -7.91
CA ARG A 57 16.33 4.07 -8.88
C ARG A 57 17.81 4.39 -8.71
N LEU A 58 18.43 4.06 -7.57
CA LEU A 58 19.84 4.29 -7.28
C LEU A 58 20.70 3.03 -7.48
N VAL A 59 20.11 1.83 -7.55
CA VAL A 59 20.86 0.56 -7.68
C VAL A 59 21.35 0.33 -9.12
N SER A 60 20.44 0.13 -10.08
CA SER A 60 20.80 0.02 -11.51
C SER A 60 19.58 0.17 -12.43
N PRO A 61 19.77 0.49 -13.73
CA PRO A 61 18.67 0.55 -14.70
C PRO A 61 17.88 -0.77 -14.81
N LEU A 62 18.55 -1.92 -14.67
CA LEU A 62 17.93 -3.24 -14.72
C LEU A 62 16.92 -3.43 -13.57
N TRP A 63 17.34 -3.15 -12.33
CA TRP A 63 16.48 -3.29 -11.16
C TRP A 63 15.27 -2.36 -11.23
N ARG A 64 15.48 -1.15 -11.75
CA ARG A 64 14.38 -0.21 -11.98
C ARG A 64 13.39 -0.74 -13.02
N ALA A 65 13.88 -1.29 -14.14
CA ALA A 65 13.02 -1.86 -15.19
C ALA A 65 12.19 -3.02 -14.66
N VAL A 66 12.80 -3.93 -13.90
CA VAL A 66 12.10 -5.05 -13.25
C VAL A 66 11.09 -4.55 -12.21
N ALA A 67 11.45 -3.60 -11.36
CA ALA A 67 10.50 -3.04 -10.38
C ALA A 67 9.28 -2.39 -11.05
N ILE A 68 9.48 -1.70 -12.20
CA ILE A 68 8.39 -1.08 -12.96
C ILE A 68 7.47 -2.13 -13.60
N SER A 69 8.01 -3.25 -14.10
CA SER A 69 7.20 -4.30 -14.72
C SER A 69 6.34 -5.09 -13.72
N LEU A 70 6.70 -5.07 -12.43
CA LEU A 70 5.99 -5.78 -11.38
C LEU A 70 4.82 -4.96 -10.81
N THR A 71 3.69 -4.97 -11.52
CA THR A 71 2.45 -4.26 -11.15
C THR A 71 1.98 -4.49 -9.70
N GLN A 72 2.26 -5.67 -9.10
CA GLN A 72 1.89 -5.97 -7.71
C GLN A 72 2.62 -5.10 -6.67
N LEU A 73 3.82 -4.59 -6.96
CA LEU A 73 4.53 -3.68 -6.05
C LEU A 73 3.83 -2.32 -5.94
N TRP A 74 2.98 -2.00 -6.92
CA TRP A 74 2.28 -0.73 -7.06
C TRP A 74 0.82 -0.80 -6.62
N ALA A 75 0.33 -1.99 -6.26
CA ALA A 75 -1.08 -2.22 -5.93
C ALA A 75 -1.47 -1.72 -4.52
N ARG A 76 -0.48 -1.41 -3.66
CA ARG A 76 -0.74 -0.77 -2.35
C ARG A 76 -0.66 0.74 -2.45
N ILE A 77 -1.70 1.41 -1.98
CA ILE A 77 -1.81 2.86 -2.05
C ILE A 77 -2.07 3.41 -0.65
N HIS A 78 -1.28 4.41 -0.27
CA HIS A 78 -1.49 5.15 0.96
C HIS A 78 -2.12 6.49 0.63
N VAL A 79 -3.22 6.80 1.31
CA VAL A 79 -3.97 8.05 1.13
C VAL A 79 -3.11 9.25 1.55
N GLU A 80 -2.28 9.10 2.58
CA GLU A 80 -1.36 10.16 3.05
C GLU A 80 -0.28 10.57 2.04
N TRP A 81 0.00 9.76 1.02
CA TRP A 81 1.00 10.11 0.01
C TRP A 81 0.55 11.32 -0.79
N ASN A 82 1.47 12.17 -1.28
CA ASN A 82 1.05 13.29 -2.11
C ASN A 82 0.38 12.82 -3.43
N ARG A 83 -0.42 13.69 -4.05
CA ARG A 83 -1.17 13.38 -5.28
C ARG A 83 -0.29 12.75 -6.37
N LYS A 84 0.89 13.32 -6.65
CA LYS A 84 1.79 12.82 -7.71
C LYS A 84 2.23 11.38 -7.45
N GLN A 85 2.51 11.04 -6.19
CA GLN A 85 2.86 9.68 -5.79
C GLN A 85 1.68 8.72 -5.99
N ARG A 86 0.48 9.09 -5.52
CA ARG A 86 -0.70 8.24 -5.69
C ARG A 86 -1.03 8.00 -7.16
N THR A 87 -1.01 9.05 -7.99
CA THR A 87 -1.24 8.94 -9.44
C THR A 87 -0.22 7.99 -10.08
N LEU A 88 1.07 8.12 -9.77
CA LEU A 88 2.10 7.22 -10.30
C LEU A 88 1.87 5.76 -9.89
N TRP A 89 1.44 5.51 -8.65
CA TRP A 89 1.14 4.15 -8.18
C TRP A 89 -0.11 3.59 -8.85
N LEU A 90 -1.16 4.40 -8.99
CA LEU A 90 -2.38 4.05 -9.70
C LEU A 90 -2.08 3.65 -11.15
N GLU A 91 -1.30 4.45 -11.87
CA GLU A 91 -0.88 4.15 -13.25
C GLU A 91 -0.08 2.83 -13.33
N ARG A 92 0.90 2.65 -12.45
CA ARG A 92 1.77 1.46 -12.48
C ARG A 92 1.10 0.18 -11.98
N SER A 93 0.05 0.30 -11.17
CA SER A 93 -0.75 -0.85 -10.74
C SER A 93 -1.59 -1.46 -11.87
N GLY A 94 -1.80 -0.72 -12.98
CA GLY A 94 -2.56 -1.16 -14.14
C GLY A 94 -4.01 -1.46 -13.78
N THR A 95 -4.47 -2.70 -14.02
CA THR A 95 -5.83 -3.17 -13.71
C THR A 95 -5.90 -4.00 -12.43
N ARG A 96 -4.80 -4.14 -11.69
CA ARG A 96 -4.78 -5.02 -10.52
C ARG A 96 -5.72 -4.54 -9.41
N PRO A 97 -6.22 -5.48 -8.57
CA PRO A 97 -6.89 -5.11 -7.33
C PRO A 97 -5.95 -4.29 -6.43
N LEU A 98 -6.52 -3.32 -5.72
CA LEU A 98 -5.80 -2.33 -4.92
C LEU A 98 -6.01 -2.57 -3.43
N ASP A 99 -4.94 -2.40 -2.65
CA ASP A 99 -5.02 -2.36 -1.19
C ASP A 99 -4.79 -0.92 -0.74
N VAL A 100 -5.83 -0.29 -0.20
CA VAL A 100 -5.84 1.13 0.18
C VAL A 100 -5.68 1.26 1.68
N TYR A 101 -4.76 2.12 2.09
CA TYR A 101 -4.41 2.38 3.48
C TYR A 101 -4.58 3.86 3.78
N LEU A 102 -5.35 4.15 4.81
CA LEU A 102 -5.51 5.48 5.37
C LEU A 102 -4.99 5.46 6.82
N THR A 103 -3.95 6.23 7.10
CA THR A 103 -3.40 6.46 8.43
C THR A 103 -3.58 7.92 8.80
N VAL A 104 -4.51 8.17 9.71
CA VAL A 104 -4.73 9.50 10.29
C VAL A 104 -3.83 9.62 11.50
N ASP A 105 -2.75 10.38 11.39
CA ASP A 105 -1.84 10.60 12.52
C ASP A 105 -2.55 11.39 13.63
N SER A 106 -2.38 11.02 14.89
CA SER A 106 -3.08 11.62 16.04
C SER A 106 -2.47 12.94 16.53
N ARG A 107 -1.46 13.47 15.84
CA ARG A 107 -0.73 14.65 16.30
C ARG A 107 -1.65 15.88 16.32
N PRO A 108 -1.62 16.70 17.39
CA PRO A 108 -2.43 17.89 17.48
C PRO A 108 -2.15 18.86 16.33
N PRO A 109 -3.16 19.65 15.91
CA PRO A 109 -3.23 20.28 14.59
C PRO A 109 -2.35 21.52 14.40
N GLU A 110 -1.32 21.76 15.22
CA GLU A 110 -0.57 23.03 15.19
C GLU A 110 0.18 23.27 13.88
N ARG A 111 0.42 22.22 13.08
CA ARG A 111 0.95 22.32 11.70
C ARG A 111 0.35 21.28 10.76
N TRP A 112 -0.87 20.85 11.03
CA TRP A 112 -1.65 20.24 9.95
C TRP A 112 -2.12 21.40 9.06
N GLU A 113 -1.23 21.88 8.17
CA GLU A 113 -1.74 22.22 6.85
C GLU A 113 -2.51 20.97 6.43
N PRO A 114 -3.82 21.05 6.14
CA PRO A 114 -4.59 19.87 5.78
C PRO A 114 -3.80 19.20 4.66
N ALA A 115 -3.16 18.07 4.96
CA ALA A 115 -2.42 17.32 3.98
C ALA A 115 -3.45 17.10 2.86
N GLY A 116 -3.20 17.78 1.74
CA GLY A 116 -4.24 18.36 0.90
C GLY A 116 -5.45 17.46 0.74
N ASP A 117 -6.60 17.94 1.24
CA ASP A 117 -7.91 17.46 0.83
C ASP A 117 -7.96 15.94 0.61
N ILE A 118 -7.79 15.12 1.67
CA ILE A 118 -8.11 13.66 1.65
C ILE A 118 -9.50 13.42 1.02
N VAL A 119 -10.33 14.45 1.15
CA VAL A 119 -11.68 14.69 0.65
C VAL A 119 -11.70 15.02 -0.86
N GLY A 120 -10.65 15.62 -1.42
CA GLY A 120 -10.45 15.98 -2.83
C GLY A 120 -9.77 14.90 -3.69
N GLU A 121 -9.58 13.69 -3.16
CA GLU A 121 -8.90 12.59 -3.86
C GLU A 121 -9.75 11.88 -4.90
N ARG A 122 -10.43 12.65 -5.76
CA ARG A 122 -11.30 12.12 -6.82
C ARG A 122 -10.61 11.03 -7.63
N ASP A 123 -9.33 11.22 -7.96
CA ASP A 123 -8.53 10.26 -8.72
C ASP A 123 -8.47 8.89 -8.03
N LEU A 124 -8.33 8.83 -6.70
CA LEU A 124 -8.29 7.56 -5.96
C LEU A 124 -9.67 6.87 -5.95
N PHE A 125 -10.73 7.64 -5.74
CA PHE A 125 -12.12 7.13 -5.75
C PHE A 125 -12.58 6.65 -7.12
N LEU A 126 -12.04 7.20 -8.22
CA LEU A 126 -12.31 6.70 -9.58
C LEU A 126 -11.86 5.25 -9.79
N HIS A 127 -10.87 4.79 -9.01
CA HIS A 127 -10.39 3.41 -9.04
C HIS A 127 -10.99 2.53 -7.94
N SER A 128 -12.06 2.98 -7.31
CA SER A 128 -12.66 2.31 -6.15
C SER A 128 -13.27 0.94 -6.45
N SER A 129 -13.70 0.72 -7.71
CA SER A 129 -14.11 -0.60 -8.21
C SER A 129 -13.00 -1.65 -8.20
N ARG A 130 -11.74 -1.25 -8.00
CA ARG A 130 -10.58 -2.15 -7.90
C ARG A 130 -10.15 -2.38 -6.45
N TRP A 131 -10.75 -1.71 -5.47
CA TRP A 131 -10.32 -1.82 -4.08
C TRP A 131 -10.68 -3.19 -3.54
N ARG A 132 -9.66 -3.99 -3.24
CA ARG A 132 -9.76 -5.30 -2.61
C ARG A 132 -9.72 -5.19 -1.09
N SER A 133 -8.81 -4.36 -0.58
CA SER A 133 -8.65 -4.15 0.85
C SER A 133 -8.69 -2.66 1.17
N LEU A 134 -9.42 -2.29 2.22
CA LEU A 134 -9.42 -0.95 2.79
C LEU A 134 -9.05 -1.00 4.27
N SER A 135 -8.01 -0.28 4.63
CA SER A 135 -7.39 -0.27 5.95
C SER A 135 -7.37 1.15 6.49
N ILE A 136 -8.27 1.50 7.43
CA ILE A 136 -8.42 2.86 7.97
C ILE A 136 -8.00 2.89 9.43
N ARG A 137 -6.94 3.64 9.72
CA ARG A 137 -6.38 3.82 11.04
C ARG A 137 -6.62 5.24 11.50
N ASN A 138 -7.48 5.40 12.49
CA ASN A 138 -7.91 6.71 12.97
C ASN A 138 -7.93 6.76 14.50
N PRO A 139 -6.76 6.85 15.14
CA PRO A 139 -6.65 6.98 16.59
C PRO A 139 -7.48 8.13 17.18
N GLY A 140 -7.70 9.22 16.43
CA GLY A 140 -8.46 10.40 16.87
C GLY A 140 -9.96 10.42 16.52
N GLY A 141 -10.51 9.39 15.87
CA GLY A 141 -11.95 9.23 15.63
C GLY A 141 -12.63 10.16 14.61
N ARG A 142 -12.16 11.40 14.40
CA ARG A 142 -12.88 12.41 13.59
C ARG A 142 -12.77 12.24 12.07
N ILE A 143 -11.60 11.90 11.53
CA ILE A 143 -11.34 11.94 10.07
C ILE A 143 -11.87 10.70 9.34
N ALA A 144 -11.84 9.51 9.97
CA ALA A 144 -12.39 8.30 9.38
C ALA A 144 -13.89 8.45 9.08
N GLY A 145 -14.65 9.17 9.92
CA GLY A 145 -16.09 9.34 9.69
C GLY A 145 -16.39 10.02 8.36
N GLU A 146 -15.71 11.12 8.05
CA GLU A 146 -15.92 11.84 6.78
C GLU A 146 -15.38 11.06 5.58
N PHE A 147 -14.23 10.41 5.72
CA PHE A 147 -13.69 9.54 4.68
C PHE A 147 -14.64 8.37 4.38
N LEU A 148 -15.11 7.66 5.40
CA LEU A 148 -16.08 6.57 5.28
C LEU A 148 -17.39 7.06 4.67
N ARG A 149 -17.88 8.24 5.06
CA ARG A 149 -19.08 8.84 4.47
C ARG A 149 -18.93 9.08 2.96
N ARG A 150 -17.74 9.43 2.49
CA ARG A 150 -17.45 9.57 1.06
C ARG A 150 -17.29 8.24 0.36
N VAL A 151 -16.52 7.32 0.96
CA VAL A 151 -16.36 5.94 0.48
C VAL A 151 -17.74 5.32 0.23
N THR A 152 -18.61 5.32 1.25
CA THR A 152 -19.95 4.72 1.18
C THR A 152 -20.88 5.38 0.16
N ARG A 153 -20.67 6.65 -0.19
CA ARG A 153 -21.48 7.38 -1.20
C ARG A 153 -20.93 7.28 -2.62
N SER A 154 -19.64 7.03 -2.78
CA SER A 154 -18.94 7.21 -4.05
C SER A 154 -18.28 5.96 -4.59
N ILE A 155 -18.32 4.84 -3.85
CA ILE A 155 -17.57 3.64 -4.20
C ILE A 155 -18.49 2.48 -4.55
N ASP A 156 -18.16 1.81 -5.66
CA ASP A 156 -18.62 0.45 -5.93
C ASP A 156 -17.75 -0.54 -5.11
N LEU A 157 -18.25 -0.92 -3.92
CA LEU A 157 -17.54 -1.80 -2.99
C LEU A 157 -17.67 -3.30 -3.36
N LYS A 158 -18.17 -3.65 -4.55
CA LYS A 158 -18.33 -5.06 -4.97
C LYS A 158 -17.03 -5.85 -4.96
N SER A 159 -15.91 -5.19 -5.21
CA SER A 159 -14.58 -5.81 -5.23
C SER A 159 -13.90 -5.84 -3.86
N LEU A 160 -14.52 -5.25 -2.83
CA LEU A 160 -13.93 -5.15 -1.51
C LEU A 160 -14.07 -6.48 -0.77
N GLU A 161 -12.94 -7.14 -0.54
CA GLU A 161 -12.82 -8.41 0.18
C GLU A 161 -12.50 -8.19 1.67
N SER A 162 -11.86 -7.08 2.02
CA SER A 162 -11.42 -6.80 3.40
C SER A 162 -11.59 -5.33 3.78
N LEU A 163 -12.30 -5.08 4.88
CA LEU A 163 -12.37 -3.77 5.53
C LEU A 163 -11.82 -3.88 6.96
N LYS A 164 -10.80 -3.08 7.27
CA LYS A 164 -10.21 -3.01 8.60
C LYS A 164 -10.23 -1.56 9.08
N ILE A 165 -10.82 -1.32 10.24
CA ILE A 165 -10.89 0.01 10.84
C ILE A 165 -10.36 -0.06 12.26
N TRP A 166 -9.37 0.76 12.58
CA TRP A 166 -8.79 0.86 13.92
C TRP A 166 -9.15 2.19 14.54
N PHE A 167 -9.78 2.13 15.71
CA PHE A 167 -10.12 3.27 16.56
C PHE A 167 -9.27 3.23 17.83
N GLY A 168 -8.76 4.38 18.28
CA GLY A 168 -8.04 4.52 19.54
C GLY A 168 -6.51 4.37 19.48
N ILE A 169 -5.87 4.63 20.63
CA ILE A 169 -4.41 4.61 20.84
C ILE A 169 -3.93 3.23 21.34
N ALA A 170 -4.85 2.33 21.71
CA ALA A 170 -4.54 1.02 22.29
C ALA A 170 -5.07 -0.15 21.42
N ALA A 171 -4.42 -1.30 21.58
CA ALA A 171 -4.45 -2.53 20.80
C ALA A 171 -5.80 -2.91 20.11
N PRO A 172 -5.75 -3.54 18.91
CA PRO A 172 -6.90 -3.78 18.06
C PRO A 172 -7.95 -4.68 18.71
N GLN A 173 -9.17 -4.18 18.88
CA GLN A 173 -10.35 -5.04 18.83
C GLN A 173 -10.64 -5.32 17.35
N LEU A 174 -10.20 -6.49 16.87
CA LEU A 174 -10.45 -7.01 15.53
C LEU A 174 -11.96 -7.30 15.37
N ALA A 175 -12.74 -6.28 15.04
CA ALA A 175 -14.07 -6.50 14.47
C ALA A 175 -13.88 -6.94 13.01
N ARG A 176 -13.75 -8.25 12.77
CA ARG A 176 -13.89 -8.81 11.42
C ARG A 176 -15.37 -8.70 11.05
N TYR A 177 -15.70 -7.76 10.17
CA TYR A 177 -16.96 -7.79 9.45
C TYR A 177 -16.81 -8.77 8.28
N GLU A 178 -17.17 -10.02 8.51
CA GLU A 178 -17.39 -10.96 7.40
C GLU A 178 -18.71 -10.56 6.74
N CYS A 179 -18.64 -10.12 5.47
CA CYS A 179 -19.84 -9.90 4.67
C CYS A 179 -20.58 -11.24 4.56
N GLY A 180 -21.68 -11.37 5.31
CA GLY A 180 -22.42 -12.61 5.47
C GLY A 180 -22.84 -13.23 4.14
N GLY A 181 -22.32 -14.42 3.87
CA GLY A 181 -22.95 -15.35 2.92
C GLY A 181 -24.35 -15.74 3.41
N PRO A 182 -25.26 -16.13 2.51
CA PRO A 182 -26.64 -16.45 2.87
C PRO A 182 -26.70 -17.57 3.90
N ALA A 183 -27.44 -17.34 4.98
CA ALA A 183 -27.62 -18.30 6.06
C ALA A 183 -28.20 -19.63 5.53
N PRO A 184 -27.70 -20.79 5.97
CA PRO A 184 -28.30 -22.07 5.62
C PRO A 184 -29.72 -22.14 6.20
N ARG A 185 -30.70 -22.38 5.33
CA ARG A 185 -32.08 -22.66 5.73
C ARG A 185 -32.09 -23.99 6.48
N SER A 186 -32.33 -23.92 7.78
CA SER A 186 -32.70 -25.10 8.57
C SER A 186 -34.16 -25.44 8.27
N GLY A 187 -34.38 -26.64 7.76
CA GLY A 187 -35.70 -27.30 7.77
C GLY A 187 -35.92 -28.07 9.06
#